data_AF-A0A1X1KEZ6-F1
#
_entry.id   AF-A0A1X1KEZ6-F1
#
_cell.length_a   1.000
_cell.length_b   1.000
_cell.length_c   1.000
_cell.angle_alpha   90.00
_cell.angle_beta   90.00
_cell.angle_gamma   90.00
#
_symmetry.space_group_name_H-M   'P 1'
#
loop_
_entity.id
_entity.type
_entity.pdbx_description
1 polymer ?
#
loop_
_entity_poly.entity_id
_entity_poly.type
_entity_poly.pdbx_seq_one_letter_code
_entity_poly.pdbx_strand_id
1 'polypeptide(L)'
;MNKFEKRKLLQEYQVKQMEEFEENLPMEKKLFYELFDYLNDKSETVECNHDFSLTNEFLKDKNADIEKVIEFLRENGAGCDCEVIFNVEEKFEE
;
A
#
# COMPACT_ATOMS: atom_id res chain seq x y z
N MET A 1 11.63 -3.07 34.33
CA MET A 1 11.00 -2.18 33.35
C MET A 1 9.59 -1.84 33.82
N ASN A 2 9.32 -0.57 34.08
CA ASN A 2 8.01 -0.12 34.55
C ASN A 2 7.03 0.04 33.37
N LYS A 3 5.73 0.19 33.67
CA LYS A 3 4.67 0.31 32.65
C LYS A 3 4.88 1.49 31.69
N PHE A 4 5.48 2.59 32.15
CA PHE A 4 5.78 3.77 31.36
C PHE A 4 6.94 3.51 30.38
N GLU A 5 8.01 2.87 30.83
CA GLU A 5 9.15 2.47 29.99
C GLU A 5 8.71 1.49 28.89
N LYS A 6 7.87 0.51 29.21
CA LYS A 6 7.32 -0.44 28.22
C LYS A 6 6.48 0.29 27.16
N ARG A 7 5.64 1.24 27.56
CA ARG A 7 4.81 2.03 26.63
C ARG A 7 5.66 2.90 25.72
N LYS A 8 6.69 3.56 26.27
CA LYS A 8 7.59 4.42 25.50
C LYS A 8 8.36 3.62 24.45
N LEU A 9 8.90 2.45 24.81
CA LEU A 9 9.58 1.56 23.86
C LEU A 9 8.66 1.06 22.73
N LEU A 10 7.39 0.75 23.04
CA LEU A 10 6.41 0.37 22.03
C LEU A 10 6.12 1.52 21.06
N GLN A 11 5.96 2.75 21.57
CA GLN A 11 5.74 3.93 20.74
C GLN A 11 6.96 4.22 19.84
N GLU A 12 8.17 4.17 20.39
CA GLU A 12 9.41 4.38 19.60
C GLU A 12 9.57 3.30 18.52
N TYR A 13 9.18 2.05 18.81
CA TYR A 13 9.18 0.98 17.83
C TYR A 13 8.16 1.22 16.70
N GLN A 14 6.94 1.63 17.05
CA GLN A 14 5.90 1.94 16.05
C GLN A 14 6.30 3.09 15.14
N VAL A 15 6.83 4.19 15.71
CA VAL A 15 7.29 5.34 14.92
C VAL A 15 8.39 4.93 13.92
N LYS A 16 9.37 4.13 14.36
CA LYS A 16 10.42 3.65 13.46
C LYS A 16 9.88 2.78 12.32
N GLN A 17 8.91 1.92 12.61
CA GLN A 17 8.30 1.09 11.56
C GLN A 17 7.53 1.94 10.54
N MET A 18 6.84 2.99 10.98
CA MET A 18 6.19 3.93 10.07
C MET A 18 7.21 4.71 9.24
N GLU A 19 8.29 5.21 9.85
CA GLU A 19 9.36 5.91 9.13
C GLU A 19 10.00 5.00 8.07
N GLU A 20 10.36 3.78 8.43
CA GLU A 20 10.90 2.78 7.49
C GLU A 20 9.90 2.44 6.38
N PHE A 21 8.60 2.35 6.69
CA PHE A 21 7.57 2.10 5.69
C PHE A 21 7.45 3.26 4.69
N GLU A 22 7.39 4.49 5.18
CA GLU A 22 7.29 5.69 4.33
C GLU A 22 8.55 5.89 3.47
N GLU A 23 9.74 5.58 4.01
CA GLU A 23 11.01 5.66 3.26
C GLU A 23 11.10 4.64 2.11
N ASN A 24 10.41 3.50 2.22
CA ASN A 24 10.45 2.43 1.22
C ASN A 24 9.31 2.50 0.20
N LEU A 25 8.47 3.54 0.23
CA LEU A 25 7.39 3.68 -0.75
C LEU A 25 7.97 3.89 -2.17
N PRO A 26 7.56 3.08 -3.17
CA PRO A 26 8.04 3.18 -4.55
C PRO A 26 7.44 4.38 -5.31
N MET A 27 6.46 5.06 -4.73
CA MET A 27 5.84 6.27 -5.24
C MET A 27 5.30 7.12 -4.09
N GLU A 28 4.91 8.37 -4.36
CA GLU A 28 4.35 9.25 -3.33
C GLU A 28 3.15 8.60 -2.62
N LYS A 29 3.09 8.70 -1.29
CA LYS A 29 1.98 8.17 -0.48
C LYS A 29 0.61 8.59 -0.98
N LYS A 30 0.49 9.84 -1.47
CA LYS A 30 -0.75 10.35 -2.07
C LYS A 30 -1.22 9.53 -3.28
N LEU A 31 -0.29 9.05 -4.12
CA LEU A 31 -0.62 8.23 -5.28
C LEU A 31 -1.12 6.83 -4.89
N PHE A 32 -0.73 6.31 -3.73
CA PHE A 32 -1.32 5.07 -3.20
C PHE A 32 -2.79 5.27 -2.82
N TYR A 33 -3.13 6.34 -2.11
CA TYR A 33 -4.55 6.64 -1.83
C TYR A 33 -5.37 6.84 -3.12
N GLU A 34 -4.82 7.56 -4.11
CA GLU A 34 -5.48 7.69 -5.42
C GLU A 34 -5.63 6.34 -6.15
N LEU A 35 -4.68 5.42 -5.98
CA LEU A 35 -4.77 4.06 -6.52
C LEU A 35 -5.87 3.25 -5.81
N PHE A 36 -5.96 3.32 -4.49
CA PHE A 36 -6.98 2.61 -3.72
C PHE A 36 -8.38 3.09 -4.09
N ASP A 37 -8.60 4.40 -4.15
CA ASP A 37 -9.85 4.99 -4.63
C ASP A 37 -10.21 4.51 -6.04
N TYR A 38 -9.22 4.53 -6.96
CA TYR A 38 -9.41 4.07 -8.33
C TYR A 38 -9.83 2.58 -8.41
N LEU A 39 -9.17 1.71 -7.63
CA LEU A 39 -9.47 0.28 -7.63
C LEU A 39 -10.83 -0.01 -6.99
N ASN A 40 -11.17 0.67 -5.88
CA ASN A 40 -12.48 0.60 -5.25
C ASN A 40 -13.59 0.98 -6.24
N ASP A 41 -13.48 2.13 -6.90
CA ASP A 41 -14.46 2.59 -7.90
C ASP A 41 -14.61 1.60 -9.08
N LYS A 42 -13.51 1.04 -9.58
CA LYS A 42 -13.55 0.08 -10.69
C LYS A 42 -14.16 -1.26 -10.28
N SER A 43 -13.90 -1.72 -9.05
CA SER A 43 -14.42 -2.99 -8.53
C SER A 43 -15.95 -3.06 -8.48
N GLU A 44 -16.64 -1.91 -8.44
CA GLU A 44 -18.11 -1.88 -8.48
C GLU A 44 -18.69 -2.33 -9.83
N THR A 45 -17.92 -2.21 -10.90
CA THR A 45 -18.39 -2.43 -12.29
C THR A 45 -17.57 -3.46 -13.06
N VAL A 46 -16.40 -3.84 -12.54
CA VAL A 46 -15.45 -4.75 -13.18
C VAL A 46 -15.13 -5.89 -12.22
N GLU A 47 -15.33 -7.13 -12.67
CA GLU A 47 -14.91 -8.32 -11.92
C GLU A 47 -13.38 -8.41 -11.88
N CYS A 48 -12.83 -8.88 -10.76
CA CYS A 48 -11.39 -9.04 -10.62
C CYS A 48 -10.85 -10.11 -11.59
N ASN A 49 -9.91 -9.73 -12.44
CA ASN A 49 -9.23 -10.64 -13.38
C ASN A 49 -8.07 -11.43 -12.75
N HIS A 50 -7.88 -11.34 -11.42
CA HIS A 50 -6.76 -11.93 -10.68
C HIS A 50 -5.38 -11.53 -11.22
N ASP A 51 -5.27 -10.30 -11.73
CA ASP A 51 -4.04 -9.69 -12.20
C ASP A 51 -3.95 -8.24 -11.72
N PHE A 52 -2.96 -7.51 -12.22
CA PHE A 52 -2.74 -6.09 -11.91
C PHE A 52 -3.14 -5.18 -13.08
N SER A 53 -4.10 -5.57 -13.92
CA SER A 53 -4.42 -4.81 -15.13
C SER A 53 -4.86 -3.37 -14.82
N LEU A 54 -5.70 -3.18 -13.79
CA LEU A 54 -6.19 -1.85 -13.40
C LEU A 54 -5.07 -1.05 -12.71
N THR A 55 -4.27 -1.68 -11.85
CA THR A 55 -3.10 -1.03 -11.23
C THR A 55 -2.12 -0.54 -12.30
N ASN A 56 -1.80 -1.38 -13.29
CA ASN A 56 -0.92 -1.00 -14.40
C ASN A 56 -1.51 0.14 -15.24
N GLU A 57 -2.82 0.14 -15.48
CA GLU A 57 -3.50 1.24 -16.17
C GLU A 57 -3.33 2.56 -15.40
N PHE A 58 -3.62 2.57 -14.10
CA PHE A 58 -3.46 3.74 -13.24
C PHE A 58 -2.02 4.27 -13.25
N LEU A 59 -1.04 3.39 -13.08
CA LEU A 59 0.37 3.81 -12.94
C LEU A 59 0.97 4.38 -14.23
N LYS A 60 0.50 3.94 -15.40
CA LYS A 60 0.93 4.49 -16.70
C LYS A 60 0.65 5.98 -16.81
N ASP A 61 -0.47 6.45 -16.26
CA ASP A 61 -0.86 7.85 -16.31
C ASP A 61 -0.11 8.73 -15.30
N LYS A 62 0.49 8.12 -14.27
CA LYS A 62 1.16 8.82 -13.16
C LYS A 62 2.68 8.92 -13.32
N ASN A 63 3.25 8.37 -14.39
CA ASN A 63 4.70 8.29 -14.61
C ASN A 63 5.46 7.64 -13.43
N ALA A 64 4.80 6.68 -12.76
CA ALA A 64 5.38 5.90 -11.68
C ALA A 64 6.21 4.73 -12.24
N ASP A 65 7.19 4.27 -11.47
CA ASP A 65 7.97 3.06 -11.80
C ASP A 65 7.11 1.82 -11.53
N ILE A 66 6.42 1.36 -12.58
CA ILE A 66 5.45 0.27 -12.52
C ILE A 66 6.06 -0.98 -11.89
N GLU A 67 7.28 -1.36 -12.28
CA GLU A 67 7.90 -2.60 -11.80
C GLU A 67 8.12 -2.53 -10.28
N LYS A 68 8.64 -1.41 -9.78
CA LYS A 68 8.86 -1.21 -8.34
C LYS A 68 7.57 -1.18 -7.54
N VAL A 69 6.53 -0.53 -8.08
CA VAL A 69 5.22 -0.49 -7.39
C VAL A 69 4.64 -1.90 -7.32
N ILE A 70 4.67 -2.66 -8.41
CA ILE A 70 4.15 -4.04 -8.42
C ILE A 70 4.96 -4.97 -7.50
N GLU A 71 6.29 -4.82 -7.44
CA GLU A 71 7.14 -5.57 -6.50
C GLU A 71 6.75 -5.26 -5.04
N PHE A 72 6.66 -3.97 -4.68
CA PHE A 72 6.21 -3.54 -3.36
C PHE A 72 4.82 -4.09 -2.99
N LEU A 73 3.87 -4.06 -3.94
CA LEU A 73 2.51 -4.59 -3.71
C LEU A 73 2.56 -6.10 -3.41
N ARG A 74 3.39 -6.86 -4.12
CA ARG A 74 3.59 -8.31 -3.90
C ARG A 74 4.24 -8.61 -2.56
N GLU A 75 5.28 -7.87 -2.20
CA GLU A 75 5.93 -7.99 -0.89
C GLU A 75 4.95 -7.71 0.26
N ASN A 76 3.95 -6.86 -0.01
CA ASN A 76 2.89 -6.53 0.93
C ASN A 76 1.63 -7.41 0.80
N GLY A 77 1.70 -8.50 0.05
CA GLY A 77 0.67 -9.53 0.03
C GLY A 77 -0.38 -9.38 -1.07
N ALA A 78 -0.20 -8.48 -2.05
CA ALA A 78 -1.08 -8.40 -3.20
C ALA A 78 -0.58 -9.24 -4.38
N GLY A 79 -1.46 -10.08 -4.94
CA GLY A 79 -1.28 -10.79 -6.20
C GLY A 79 -2.24 -10.33 -7.32
N CYS A 80 -3.33 -9.66 -6.96
CA CYS A 80 -4.30 -9.01 -7.86
C CYS A 80 -4.60 -7.56 -7.42
N ASP A 81 -5.27 -6.81 -8.30
CA ASP A 81 -5.91 -5.53 -8.00
C ASP A 81 -6.80 -5.58 -6.72
N CYS A 82 -7.51 -6.69 -6.52
CA CYS A 82 -8.37 -6.89 -5.35
C CYS A 82 -7.61 -6.97 -4.02
N GLU A 83 -6.45 -7.60 -4.01
CA GLU A 83 -5.62 -7.77 -2.83
C GLU A 83 -4.79 -6.52 -2.55
N VAL A 84 -4.65 -5.59 -3.51
CA VAL A 84 -4.13 -4.24 -3.22
C VAL A 84 -5.05 -3.55 -2.22
N ILE A 85 -6.37 -3.58 -2.45
CA ILE A 85 -7.37 -3.03 -1.53
C ILE A 85 -7.35 -3.82 -0.21
N PHE A 86 -7.47 -5.14 -0.25
CA PHE A 86 -7.66 -5.90 0.99
C PHE A 86 -6.41 -6.05 1.87
N ASN A 87 -5.20 -6.06 1.29
CA ASN A 87 -3.97 -6.37 2.04
C ASN A 87 -3.01 -5.17 2.14
N VAL A 88 -3.01 -4.28 1.14
CA VAL A 88 -2.05 -3.17 1.09
C VAL A 88 -2.65 -1.89 1.67
N GLU A 89 -3.89 -1.56 1.34
CA GLU A 89 -4.57 -0.36 1.85
C GLU A 89 -4.60 -0.34 3.40
N GLU A 90 -4.89 -1.47 4.04
CA GLU A 90 -4.90 -1.61 5.52
C GLU A 90 -3.59 -1.11 6.15
N LYS A 91 -2.44 -1.35 5.49
CA LYS A 91 -1.13 -0.93 5.99
C LYS A 91 -0.89 0.58 5.94
N PHE A 92 -1.71 1.32 5.21
CA PHE A 92 -1.65 2.78 5.14
C PHE A 92 -2.57 3.46 6.17
N GLU A 93 -3.38 2.69 6.90
CA GLU A 93 -4.30 3.16 7.94
C GLU A 93 -3.80 2.87 9.38
N GLU A 94 -2.79 2.00 9.54
CA GLU A 94 -2.13 1.65 10.82
C GLU A 94 -1.01 2.60 11.25
#